data_AF-A0A920EFX9-F1
#
_entry.id   AF-A0A920EFX9-F1
#
_cell.length_a   1.000
_cell.length_b   1.000
_cell.length_c   1.000
_cell.angle_alpha   90.00
_cell.angle_beta   90.00
_cell.angle_gamma   90.00
#
_symmetry.space_group_name_H-M   'P 1'
#
loop_
_entity.id
_entity.type
_entity.pdbx_description
1 polymer ?
#
loop_
_entity_poly.entity_id
_entity_poly.type
_entity_poly.pdbx_seq_one_letter_code
_entity_poly.pdbx_strand_id
1 'polypeptide(L)'
;MFKEKTSVQWKDLDASYHLHPFTDFHEYETSKGRIIEKSEHIYIFDTDGRKYLDAMSGLWCCSLGYSQPKIGDAVINQFKQLPYYNNFFQCSNAPAVELAERLVNIAPKQFKRVFFTNSGSEANDTNIRLIRRYWDLKKQPKKRFIIARKNAYHGSTIAAASLGGFDAVHKQFETLPYTSHIVEPNWYTEGGDQSADDFGLNAARELEKQIDELGEENVAAFIAEPIQGAGGVIVPPVTYWPEVQRILNERDILFVSDEVICGFGRTGSLFGCETYQTEPDLITFAKAVTNGFQPLGGVLVSDKITEVITKDGGEFGHGFTYSGHPIACAAALATLDLMEGQNFVTRVAEDVGPYLQSKWKELEDHPIVGHVRGIGMLGSIELVRDKNTREGSNLIKNQAVYVGNFALRII
;
A
#
# COMPACT_ATOMS: atom_id res chain seq x y z
N MET A 1 -33.38 -15.84 -15.65
CA MET A 1 -33.04 -16.50 -14.36
C MET A 1 -31.95 -17.53 -14.63
N PHE A 2 -30.71 -17.24 -14.28
CA PHE A 2 -29.68 -18.28 -14.23
C PHE A 2 -30.02 -19.21 -13.06
N LYS A 3 -29.92 -20.54 -13.25
CA LYS A 3 -30.00 -21.47 -12.13
C LYS A 3 -28.91 -21.11 -11.12
N GLU A 4 -29.27 -20.96 -9.85
CA GLU A 4 -28.30 -20.77 -8.77
C GLU A 4 -27.35 -21.97 -8.77
N LYS A 5 -26.05 -21.68 -8.85
CA LYS A 5 -25.00 -22.69 -8.77
C LYS A 5 -24.74 -23.04 -7.31
N THR A 6 -24.44 -24.30 -7.04
CA THR A 6 -24.01 -24.74 -5.69
C THR A 6 -22.58 -24.28 -5.39
N SER A 7 -22.21 -24.29 -4.11
CA SER A 7 -20.82 -24.04 -3.66
C SER A 7 -19.79 -24.90 -4.40
N VAL A 8 -20.08 -26.20 -4.58
CA VAL A 8 -19.22 -27.14 -5.32
C VAL A 8 -19.06 -26.72 -6.77
N GLN A 9 -20.16 -26.36 -7.44
CA GLN A 9 -20.11 -25.91 -8.84
C GLN A 9 -19.30 -24.63 -9.00
N TRP A 10 -19.39 -23.69 -8.07
CA TRP A 10 -18.55 -22.48 -8.11
C TRP A 10 -17.07 -22.80 -7.95
N LYS A 11 -16.71 -23.64 -6.98
CA LYS A 11 -15.32 -24.07 -6.76
C LYS A 11 -14.73 -24.81 -7.96
N ASP A 12 -15.51 -25.67 -8.60
CA ASP A 12 -15.08 -26.40 -9.80
C ASP A 12 -14.84 -25.46 -10.98
N LEU A 13 -15.74 -24.49 -11.21
CA LEU A 13 -15.58 -23.50 -12.27
C LEU A 13 -14.37 -22.59 -12.01
N ASP A 14 -14.19 -22.14 -10.78
CA ASP A 14 -13.07 -21.27 -10.40
C ASP A 14 -11.73 -21.98 -10.61
N ALA A 15 -11.57 -23.21 -10.10
CA ALA A 15 -10.37 -24.02 -10.32
C ALA A 15 -10.11 -24.33 -11.81
N SER A 16 -11.16 -24.44 -12.64
CA SER A 16 -11.03 -24.78 -14.06
C SER A 16 -10.70 -23.58 -14.96
N TYR A 17 -11.10 -22.37 -14.56
CA TYR A 17 -11.17 -21.23 -15.49
C TYR A 17 -10.51 -19.94 -14.98
N HIS A 18 -10.10 -19.87 -13.71
CA HIS A 18 -9.57 -18.64 -13.12
C HIS A 18 -8.19 -18.83 -12.49
N LEU A 19 -7.21 -18.05 -12.96
CA LEU A 19 -5.86 -18.01 -12.40
C LEU A 19 -5.78 -16.93 -11.31
N HIS A 20 -5.58 -17.37 -10.07
CA HIS A 20 -5.56 -16.47 -8.91
C HIS A 20 -4.20 -15.77 -8.72
N PRO A 21 -4.18 -14.51 -8.24
CA PRO A 21 -2.94 -13.84 -7.85
C PRO A 21 -2.21 -14.58 -6.72
N PHE A 22 -0.88 -14.58 -6.73
CA PHE A 22 -0.03 -15.11 -5.64
C PHE A 22 -0.46 -16.50 -5.14
N THR A 23 -0.74 -17.42 -6.07
CA THR A 23 -1.30 -18.75 -5.79
C THR A 23 -0.48 -19.84 -6.50
N ASP A 24 -0.24 -20.97 -5.84
CA ASP A 24 0.21 -22.19 -6.52
C ASP A 24 -0.99 -22.79 -7.28
N PHE A 25 -0.95 -22.75 -8.62
CA PHE A 25 -2.06 -23.18 -9.44
C PHE A 25 -2.34 -24.67 -9.34
N HIS A 26 -1.31 -25.51 -9.20
CA HIS A 26 -1.50 -26.95 -9.10
C HIS A 26 -2.10 -27.34 -7.75
N GLU A 27 -1.62 -26.72 -6.67
CA GLU A 27 -2.23 -26.88 -5.35
C GLU A 27 -3.68 -26.36 -5.33
N TYR A 28 -3.96 -25.24 -6.00
CA TYR A 28 -5.30 -24.66 -6.03
C TYR A 28 -6.31 -25.51 -6.79
N GLU A 29 -5.93 -26.10 -7.92
CA GLU A 29 -6.78 -27.02 -8.70
C GLU A 29 -7.25 -28.22 -7.86
N THR A 30 -6.38 -28.71 -6.96
CA THR A 30 -6.65 -29.89 -6.14
C THR A 30 -7.39 -29.54 -4.84
N SER A 31 -6.93 -28.53 -4.11
CA SER A 31 -7.50 -28.15 -2.82
C SER A 31 -8.85 -27.44 -2.94
N LYS A 32 -9.05 -26.70 -4.04
CA LYS A 32 -10.18 -25.82 -4.34
C LYS A 32 -10.43 -24.79 -3.23
N GLY A 33 -10.21 -23.52 -3.54
CA GLY A 33 -10.31 -22.44 -2.57
C GLY A 33 -11.72 -22.18 -2.02
N ARG A 34 -11.83 -21.10 -1.24
CA ARG A 34 -13.11 -20.61 -0.70
C ARG A 34 -13.73 -19.62 -1.67
N ILE A 35 -15.04 -19.71 -1.85
CA ILE A 35 -15.82 -18.73 -2.61
C ILE A 35 -16.55 -17.84 -1.60
N ILE A 36 -16.20 -16.55 -1.55
CA ILE A 36 -16.86 -15.58 -0.68
C ILE A 36 -18.11 -15.06 -1.38
N GLU A 37 -19.25 -15.13 -0.70
CA GLU A 37 -20.57 -14.83 -1.28
C GLU A 37 -21.14 -13.49 -0.80
N LYS A 38 -20.99 -13.18 0.49
CA LYS A 38 -21.57 -11.98 1.09
C LYS A 38 -20.73 -11.47 2.26
N SER A 39 -21.05 -10.27 2.70
CA SER A 39 -20.38 -9.61 3.81
C SER A 39 -21.35 -8.75 4.63
N GLU A 40 -21.01 -8.53 5.89
CA GLU A 40 -21.78 -7.72 6.83
C GLU A 40 -20.82 -7.12 7.87
N HIS A 41 -20.78 -5.79 7.95
CA HIS A 41 -19.89 -5.03 8.83
C HIS A 41 -18.41 -5.43 8.65
N ILE A 42 -17.83 -6.20 9.57
CA ILE A 42 -16.44 -6.69 9.53
C ILE A 42 -16.35 -8.19 9.25
N TYR A 43 -17.47 -8.80 8.85
CA TYR A 43 -17.57 -10.23 8.60
C TYR A 43 -17.78 -10.52 7.11
N ILE A 44 -17.23 -11.65 6.68
CA ILE A 44 -17.48 -12.24 5.35
C ILE A 44 -18.04 -13.64 5.52
N PHE A 45 -18.77 -14.11 4.50
CA PHE A 45 -19.40 -15.42 4.49
C PHE A 45 -19.06 -16.14 3.20
N ASP A 46 -18.66 -17.41 3.30
CA ASP A 46 -18.45 -18.25 2.12
C ASP A 46 -19.75 -18.93 1.66
N THR A 47 -19.71 -19.53 0.47
CA THR A 47 -20.83 -20.29 -0.11
C THR A 47 -21.18 -21.57 0.66
N ASP A 48 -20.37 -21.99 1.63
CA ASP A 48 -20.68 -23.09 2.55
C ASP A 48 -21.39 -22.58 3.83
N GLY A 49 -21.67 -21.27 3.92
CA GLY A 49 -22.35 -20.62 5.02
C GLY A 49 -21.45 -20.28 6.22
N ARG A 50 -20.12 -20.44 6.11
CA ARG A 50 -19.19 -20.15 7.20
C ARG A 50 -18.98 -18.65 7.31
N LYS A 51 -19.08 -18.14 8.54
CA LYS A 51 -18.83 -16.73 8.89
C LYS A 51 -17.39 -16.55 9.37
N TYR A 52 -16.71 -15.56 8.82
CA TYR A 52 -15.33 -15.20 9.17
C TYR A 52 -15.27 -13.77 9.69
N LEU A 53 -14.53 -13.55 10.78
CA LEU A 53 -14.08 -12.21 11.13
C LEU A 53 -12.92 -11.86 10.20
N ASP A 54 -13.13 -10.85 9.35
CA ASP A 54 -12.09 -10.38 8.46
C ASP A 54 -11.26 -9.29 9.14
N ALA A 55 -10.20 -9.72 9.82
CA ALA A 55 -9.26 -8.80 10.47
C ALA A 55 -8.20 -8.24 9.49
N MET A 56 -8.29 -8.56 8.19
CA MET A 56 -7.43 -8.04 7.14
C MET A 56 -8.07 -6.90 6.33
N SER A 57 -9.37 -6.67 6.50
CA SER A 57 -10.15 -5.71 5.70
C SER A 57 -10.01 -6.00 4.20
N GLY A 58 -10.28 -7.24 3.80
CA GLY A 58 -10.03 -7.80 2.48
C GLY A 58 -8.53 -7.95 2.23
N LEU A 59 -7.94 -6.92 1.63
CA LEU A 59 -6.51 -6.81 1.46
C LEU A 59 -6.06 -5.40 1.86
N TRP A 60 -6.20 -5.09 3.15
CA TRP A 60 -5.86 -3.79 3.74
C TRP A 60 -6.69 -2.62 3.18
N CYS A 61 -7.89 -2.86 2.65
CA CYS A 61 -8.63 -1.88 1.85
C CYS A 61 -10.05 -1.57 2.36
N CYS A 62 -10.78 -2.51 2.95
CA CYS A 62 -12.14 -2.28 3.44
C CYS A 62 -12.15 -1.58 4.83
N SER A 63 -11.48 -0.44 4.98
CA SER A 63 -11.28 0.29 6.24
C SER A 63 -12.57 0.65 6.99
N LEU A 64 -13.65 0.98 6.29
CA LEU A 64 -14.98 1.29 6.86
C LEU A 64 -15.83 0.02 7.09
N GLY A 65 -15.30 -1.17 6.80
CA GLY A 65 -16.05 -2.41 6.72
C GLY A 65 -16.92 -2.49 5.44
N TYR A 66 -17.73 -3.53 5.36
CA TYR A 66 -18.44 -3.93 4.15
C TYR A 66 -19.84 -3.32 3.99
N SER A 67 -20.48 -2.87 5.07
CA SER A 67 -21.87 -2.39 5.06
C SER A 67 -21.97 -0.89 4.78
N GLN A 68 -21.61 -0.47 3.57
CA GLN A 68 -21.56 0.95 3.18
C GLN A 68 -22.52 1.28 2.01
N PRO A 69 -23.85 1.35 2.26
CA PRO A 69 -24.83 1.61 1.20
C PRO A 69 -24.61 2.96 0.51
N LYS A 70 -24.13 3.99 1.22
CA LYS A 70 -23.84 5.30 0.62
C LYS A 70 -22.82 5.23 -0.53
N ILE A 71 -21.82 4.35 -0.43
CA ILE A 71 -20.85 4.14 -1.51
C ILE A 71 -21.55 3.46 -2.70
N GLY A 72 -22.39 2.46 -2.44
CA GLY A 72 -23.19 1.79 -3.47
C GLY A 72 -24.15 2.74 -4.20
N ASP A 73 -24.83 3.62 -3.45
CA ASP A 73 -25.73 4.63 -4.01
C ASP A 73 -24.96 5.63 -4.91
N ALA A 74 -23.78 6.08 -4.48
CA ALA A 74 -22.92 6.95 -5.29
C ALA A 74 -22.50 6.28 -6.60
N VAL A 75 -22.11 5.00 -6.55
CA VAL A 75 -21.79 4.19 -7.74
C VAL A 75 -22.98 4.08 -8.68
N ILE A 76 -24.18 3.73 -8.17
CA ILE A 76 -25.39 3.57 -8.98
C ILE A 76 -25.81 4.89 -9.63
N ASN A 77 -25.75 6.00 -8.88
CA ASN A 77 -26.10 7.32 -9.39
C ASN A 77 -25.14 7.75 -10.49
N GLN A 78 -23.84 7.59 -10.28
CA GLN A 78 -22.84 7.92 -11.29
C GLN A 78 -22.96 7.02 -12.53
N PHE A 79 -23.24 5.72 -12.37
CA PHE A 79 -23.50 4.81 -13.48
C PHE A 79 -24.67 5.26 -14.35
N LYS A 80 -25.76 5.73 -13.73
CA LYS A 80 -26.94 6.23 -14.46
C LYS A 80 -26.66 7.54 -15.21
N GLN A 81 -25.76 8.38 -14.70
CA GLN A 81 -25.46 9.69 -15.26
C GLN A 81 -24.37 9.64 -16.34
N LEU A 82 -23.21 9.07 -16.02
CA LEU A 82 -22.09 8.88 -16.94
C LEU A 82 -21.28 7.67 -16.49
N PRO A 83 -21.49 6.49 -17.10
CA PRO A 83 -20.79 5.28 -16.69
C PRO A 83 -19.29 5.35 -17.01
N TYR A 84 -18.92 5.99 -18.13
CA TYR A 84 -17.53 6.15 -18.54
C TYR A 84 -17.38 7.23 -19.63
N TYR A 85 -16.31 8.02 -19.54
CA TYR A 85 -15.68 8.73 -20.64
C TYR A 85 -14.20 8.95 -20.29
N ASN A 86 -13.33 9.09 -21.30
CA ASN A 86 -11.88 9.20 -21.07
C ASN A 86 -11.46 10.60 -20.58
N ASN A 87 -10.26 10.70 -20.00
CA ASN A 87 -9.62 11.98 -19.61
C ASN A 87 -8.43 12.35 -20.53
N PHE A 88 -8.39 11.84 -21.77
CA PHE A 88 -7.27 12.05 -22.70
C PHE A 88 -7.53 13.17 -23.72
N PHE A 89 -8.74 13.24 -24.27
CA PHE A 89 -9.04 14.09 -25.43
C PHE A 89 -9.41 15.53 -25.03
N GLN A 90 -8.60 16.13 -24.15
CA GLN A 90 -8.87 17.45 -23.55
C GLN A 90 -10.23 17.54 -22.87
N CYS A 91 -10.67 16.41 -22.31
CA CYS A 91 -11.95 16.26 -21.63
C CYS A 91 -11.73 15.76 -20.19
N SER A 92 -12.75 15.95 -19.35
CA SER A 92 -12.76 15.45 -17.99
C SER A 92 -14.18 15.01 -17.59
N ASN A 93 -14.33 14.58 -16.33
CA ASN A 93 -15.62 14.29 -15.72
C ASN A 93 -15.67 14.89 -14.30
N ALA A 94 -16.85 15.33 -13.86
CA ALA A 94 -17.00 16.03 -12.58
C ALA A 94 -16.48 15.23 -11.36
N PRO A 95 -16.75 13.92 -11.21
CA PRO A 95 -16.21 13.14 -10.09
C PRO A 95 -14.68 13.13 -10.02
N ALA A 96 -13.99 13.03 -11.15
CA ALA A 96 -12.53 13.06 -11.17
C ALA A 96 -11.97 14.44 -10.78
N VAL A 97 -12.63 15.53 -11.21
CA VAL A 97 -12.25 16.90 -10.85
C VAL A 97 -12.44 17.14 -9.35
N GLU A 98 -13.62 16.80 -8.82
CA GLU A 98 -13.97 16.96 -7.39
C GLU A 98 -13.06 16.11 -6.51
N LEU A 99 -12.78 14.87 -6.90
CA LEU A 99 -11.89 14.00 -6.14
C LEU A 99 -10.44 14.52 -6.14
N ALA A 100 -9.96 15.03 -7.28
CA ALA A 100 -8.60 15.60 -7.34
C ALA A 100 -8.47 16.81 -6.41
N GLU A 101 -9.46 17.71 -6.39
CA GLU A 101 -9.53 18.83 -5.44
C GLU A 101 -9.54 18.33 -3.99
N ARG A 102 -10.43 17.38 -3.67
CA ARG A 102 -10.57 16.84 -2.32
C ARG A 102 -9.29 16.21 -1.81
N LEU A 103 -8.64 15.38 -2.63
CA LEU A 103 -7.37 14.72 -2.29
C LEU A 103 -6.25 15.74 -2.06
N VAL A 104 -6.15 16.78 -2.89
CA VAL A 104 -5.16 17.86 -2.69
C VAL A 104 -5.42 18.63 -1.38
N ASN A 105 -6.68 18.89 -1.05
CA ASN A 105 -7.03 19.66 0.14
C ASN A 105 -6.77 18.90 1.46
N ILE A 106 -6.85 17.57 1.44
CA ILE A 106 -6.59 16.74 2.63
C ILE A 106 -5.14 16.25 2.72
N ALA A 107 -4.38 16.29 1.62
CA ALA A 107 -2.96 15.94 1.60
C ALA A 107 -2.08 17.01 2.30
N PRO A 108 -0.83 16.67 2.64
CA PRO A 108 0.15 17.65 3.09
C PRO A 108 0.27 18.84 2.11
N LYS A 109 0.51 20.05 2.64
CA LYS A 109 0.34 21.31 1.89
C LYS A 109 1.17 21.45 0.62
N GLN A 110 2.28 20.72 0.52
CA GLN A 110 3.16 20.71 -0.64
C GLN A 110 2.56 20.02 -1.87
N PHE A 111 1.48 19.23 -1.74
CA PHE A 111 0.85 18.53 -2.85
C PHE A 111 -0.20 19.39 -3.55
N LYS A 112 -0.20 19.41 -4.89
CA LYS A 112 -1.16 20.22 -5.69
C LYS A 112 -1.76 19.56 -6.90
N ARG A 113 -1.29 18.38 -7.29
CA ARG A 113 -1.87 17.62 -8.41
C ARG A 113 -2.05 16.17 -8.03
N VAL A 114 -3.00 15.54 -8.71
CA VAL A 114 -3.24 14.10 -8.64
C VAL A 114 -3.16 13.53 -10.04
N PHE A 115 -2.48 12.39 -10.18
CA PHE A 115 -2.59 11.53 -11.36
C PHE A 115 -3.34 10.25 -10.96
N PHE A 116 -4.45 9.93 -11.62
CA PHE A 116 -5.25 8.75 -11.28
C PHE A 116 -4.81 7.49 -12.05
N THR A 117 -4.86 6.36 -11.35
CA THR A 117 -4.61 5.01 -11.86
C THR A 117 -5.69 4.05 -11.35
N ASN A 118 -5.61 2.77 -11.69
CA ASN A 118 -6.57 1.74 -11.25
C ASN A 118 -6.05 0.90 -10.08
N SER A 119 -4.76 0.99 -9.79
CA SER A 119 -4.10 0.21 -8.74
C SER A 119 -2.87 0.93 -8.17
N GLY A 120 -2.42 0.49 -7.00
CA GLY A 120 -1.15 0.94 -6.41
C GLY A 120 0.06 0.59 -7.30
N SER A 121 0.04 -0.58 -7.98
CA SER A 121 1.09 -0.96 -8.92
C SER A 121 1.22 0.03 -10.07
N GLU A 122 0.09 0.39 -10.71
CA GLU A 122 0.08 1.40 -11.79
C GLU A 122 0.51 2.79 -11.29
N ALA A 123 0.19 3.13 -10.04
CA ALA A 123 0.62 4.38 -9.43
C ALA A 123 2.15 4.41 -9.23
N ASN A 124 2.77 3.31 -8.82
CA ASN A 124 4.23 3.23 -8.73
C ASN A 124 4.92 3.18 -10.11
N ASP A 125 4.32 2.56 -11.14
CA ASP A 125 4.78 2.72 -12.53
C ASP A 125 4.73 4.20 -12.96
N THR A 126 3.66 4.90 -12.58
CA THR A 126 3.51 6.34 -12.84
C THR A 126 4.60 7.16 -12.13
N ASN A 127 4.93 6.83 -10.88
CA ASN A 127 6.02 7.49 -10.15
C ASN A 127 7.36 7.36 -10.88
N ILE A 128 7.73 6.15 -11.32
CA ILE A 128 8.99 5.94 -12.05
C ILE A 128 9.05 6.84 -13.29
N ARG A 129 7.95 6.95 -14.04
CA ARG A 129 7.88 7.80 -15.23
C ARG A 129 7.93 9.29 -14.89
N LEU A 130 7.24 9.73 -13.84
CA LEU A 130 7.26 11.12 -13.36
C LEU A 130 8.64 11.53 -12.86
N ILE A 131 9.27 10.71 -12.01
CA ILE A 131 10.64 10.91 -11.50
C ILE A 131 11.60 11.03 -12.68
N ARG A 132 11.52 10.11 -13.64
CA ARG A 132 12.38 10.14 -14.82
C ARG A 132 12.19 11.43 -15.62
N ARG A 133 10.93 11.79 -15.89
CA ARG A 133 10.60 13.00 -16.65
C ARG A 133 11.08 14.26 -15.94
N TYR A 134 10.90 14.33 -14.63
CA TYR A 134 11.39 15.44 -13.81
C TYR A 134 12.90 15.63 -13.97
N TRP A 135 13.70 14.58 -13.80
CA TRP A 135 15.17 14.69 -13.92
C TRP A 135 15.66 14.98 -15.34
N ASP A 136 14.97 14.46 -16.37
CA ASP A 136 15.25 14.81 -17.77
C ASP A 136 15.02 16.33 -18.01
N LEU A 137 13.95 16.89 -17.44
CA LEU A 137 13.63 18.33 -17.55
C LEU A 137 14.60 19.20 -16.75
N LYS A 138 15.04 18.73 -15.58
CA LYS A 138 16.11 19.33 -14.77
C LYS A 138 17.50 19.20 -15.38
N LYS A 139 17.62 18.62 -16.58
CA LYS A 139 18.89 18.40 -17.31
C LYS A 139 19.87 17.51 -16.55
N GLN A 140 19.36 16.59 -15.74
CA GLN A 140 20.13 15.57 -15.01
C GLN A 140 19.70 14.16 -15.43
N PRO A 141 19.78 13.78 -16.73
CA PRO A 141 19.24 12.53 -17.25
C PRO A 141 19.98 11.27 -16.74
N LYS A 142 21.10 11.42 -16.03
CA LYS A 142 21.80 10.31 -15.39
C LYS A 142 21.16 9.88 -14.06
N LYS A 143 20.39 10.75 -13.41
CA LYS A 143 19.61 10.39 -12.23
C LYS A 143 18.50 9.41 -12.63
N ARG A 144 18.73 8.11 -12.42
CA ARG A 144 17.79 7.02 -12.78
C ARG A 144 17.54 6.04 -11.65
N PHE A 145 18.52 5.80 -10.79
CA PHE A 145 18.42 4.77 -9.76
C PHE A 145 17.33 5.14 -8.77
N ILE A 146 16.45 4.19 -8.50
CA ILE A 146 15.47 4.30 -7.43
C ILE A 146 15.89 3.30 -6.36
N ILE A 147 16.20 3.84 -5.18
CA ILE A 147 16.56 3.04 -4.02
C ILE A 147 15.26 2.65 -3.30
N ALA A 148 15.08 1.36 -3.07
CA ALA A 148 13.99 0.79 -2.27
C ALA A 148 14.60 -0.05 -1.14
N ARG A 149 13.79 -0.89 -0.49
CA ARG A 149 14.24 -1.71 0.64
C ARG A 149 13.98 -3.19 0.39
N LYS A 150 14.82 -4.05 0.96
CA LYS A 150 14.52 -5.48 1.09
C LYS A 150 13.17 -5.65 1.77
N ASN A 151 12.43 -6.71 1.43
CA ASN A 151 11.12 -7.02 1.99
C ASN A 151 10.03 -5.92 1.82
N ALA A 152 10.27 -4.91 0.97
CA ALA A 152 9.26 -3.91 0.60
C ALA A 152 8.25 -4.48 -0.41
N TYR A 153 7.05 -3.89 -0.48
CA TYR A 153 6.08 -4.22 -1.52
C TYR A 153 5.47 -2.97 -2.13
N HIS A 154 5.77 -2.76 -3.41
CA HIS A 154 5.30 -1.61 -4.17
C HIS A 154 4.34 -1.98 -5.30
N GLY A 155 3.99 -3.27 -5.46
CA GLY A 155 3.03 -3.73 -6.46
C GLY A 155 3.50 -4.95 -7.23
N SER A 156 2.84 -5.22 -8.36
CA SER A 156 3.02 -6.46 -9.13
C SER A 156 3.11 -6.28 -10.65
N THR A 157 3.19 -5.03 -11.15
CA THR A 157 3.70 -4.75 -12.50
C THR A 157 5.21 -5.03 -12.54
N ILE A 158 5.82 -5.19 -13.72
CA ILE A 158 7.28 -5.41 -13.82
C ILE A 158 8.05 -4.30 -13.08
N ALA A 159 7.65 -3.04 -13.29
CA ALA A 159 8.34 -1.90 -12.71
C ALA A 159 8.12 -1.80 -11.19
N ALA A 160 6.87 -1.86 -10.72
CA ALA A 160 6.58 -1.80 -9.30
C ALA A 160 7.09 -3.03 -8.51
N ALA A 161 7.07 -4.23 -9.11
CA ALA A 161 7.65 -5.42 -8.51
C ALA A 161 9.18 -5.34 -8.43
N SER A 162 9.84 -4.66 -9.38
CA SER A 162 11.29 -4.39 -9.31
C SER A 162 11.67 -3.42 -8.18
N LEU A 163 10.74 -2.55 -7.76
CA LEU A 163 10.91 -1.71 -6.57
C LEU A 163 10.63 -2.48 -5.28
N GLY A 164 9.77 -3.52 -5.32
CA GLY A 164 9.55 -4.40 -4.19
C GLY A 164 10.80 -5.22 -3.86
N GLY A 165 10.94 -5.68 -2.62
CA GLY A 165 12.12 -6.40 -2.13
C GLY A 165 11.88 -7.88 -1.85
N PHE A 166 11.00 -8.55 -2.61
CA PHE A 166 10.72 -9.99 -2.45
C PHE A 166 11.49 -10.83 -3.48
N ASP A 167 12.57 -11.47 -3.03
CA ASP A 167 13.41 -12.34 -3.88
C ASP A 167 12.62 -13.43 -4.62
N ALA A 168 11.60 -14.01 -3.97
CA ALA A 168 10.76 -15.04 -4.58
C ALA A 168 9.94 -14.53 -5.77
N VAL A 169 9.59 -13.24 -5.76
CA VAL A 169 8.89 -12.56 -6.86
C VAL A 169 9.89 -12.20 -7.97
N HIS A 170 11.04 -11.64 -7.62
CA HIS A 170 12.09 -11.27 -8.60
C HIS A 170 12.62 -12.47 -9.40
N LYS A 171 12.59 -13.69 -8.86
CA LYS A 171 12.99 -14.90 -9.59
C LYS A 171 12.05 -15.28 -10.75
N GLN A 172 10.89 -14.63 -10.87
CA GLN A 172 9.84 -14.99 -11.84
C GLN A 172 9.82 -14.10 -13.09
N PHE A 173 10.64 -13.04 -13.14
CA PHE A 173 10.73 -12.11 -14.27
C PHE A 173 12.07 -11.35 -14.25
N GLU A 174 12.36 -10.58 -15.30
CA GLU A 174 13.55 -9.72 -15.33
C GLU A 174 13.26 -8.36 -14.67
N THR A 175 14.00 -8.03 -13.62
CA THR A 175 13.84 -6.79 -12.88
C THR A 175 14.46 -5.59 -13.61
N LEU A 176 14.03 -4.38 -13.25
CA LEU A 176 14.60 -3.15 -13.80
C LEU A 176 16.05 -2.96 -13.35
N PRO A 177 17.00 -2.67 -14.27
CA PRO A 177 18.43 -2.59 -13.97
C PRO A 177 18.85 -1.29 -13.24
N TYR A 178 17.90 -0.44 -12.86
CA TYR A 178 18.10 0.84 -12.18
C TYR A 178 17.32 0.89 -10.85
N THR A 179 17.21 -0.27 -10.20
CA THR A 179 16.66 -0.41 -8.85
C THR A 179 17.74 -0.97 -7.93
N SER A 180 17.78 -0.51 -6.69
CA SER A 180 18.68 -1.04 -5.65
C SER A 180 17.95 -1.14 -4.32
N HIS A 181 18.38 -2.06 -3.45
CA HIS A 181 17.64 -2.39 -2.23
C HIS A 181 18.56 -2.33 -1.02
N ILE A 182 18.30 -1.38 -0.11
CA ILE A 182 18.95 -1.33 1.20
C ILE A 182 18.24 -2.26 2.19
N VAL A 183 18.82 -2.42 3.38
CA VAL A 183 18.24 -3.24 4.45
C VAL A 183 16.83 -2.75 4.85
N GLU A 184 15.98 -3.66 5.29
CA GLU A 184 14.72 -3.28 5.94
C GLU A 184 14.96 -2.84 7.39
N PRO A 185 14.19 -1.88 7.93
CA PRO A 185 14.30 -1.47 9.33
C PRO A 185 13.60 -2.45 10.30
N ASN A 186 13.80 -3.77 10.14
CA ASN A 186 13.29 -4.78 11.06
C ASN A 186 14.29 -5.08 12.19
N TRP A 187 14.22 -4.32 13.28
CA TRP A 187 15.13 -4.49 14.43
C TRP A 187 15.10 -5.90 15.03
N TYR A 188 13.93 -6.55 15.05
CA TYR A 188 13.80 -7.82 15.75
C TYR A 188 14.65 -8.93 15.10
N THR A 189 14.66 -8.99 13.76
CA THR A 189 15.41 -9.99 12.99
C THR A 189 16.80 -9.53 12.60
N GLU A 190 17.00 -8.25 12.29
CA GLU A 190 18.26 -7.72 11.73
C GLU A 190 19.10 -6.96 12.77
N GLY A 191 18.54 -6.63 13.94
CA GLY A 191 19.18 -5.76 14.93
C GLY A 191 20.29 -6.41 15.76
N GLY A 192 20.33 -7.75 15.82
CA GLY A 192 21.26 -8.48 16.68
C GLY A 192 21.22 -7.98 18.13
N ASP A 193 22.38 -7.59 18.65
CA ASP A 193 22.58 -7.06 20.01
C ASP A 193 22.41 -5.53 20.11
N GLN A 194 22.12 -4.83 19.00
CA GLN A 194 21.94 -3.38 19.01
C GLN A 194 20.64 -2.97 19.70
N SER A 195 20.63 -1.79 20.30
CA SER A 195 19.37 -1.14 20.68
C SER A 195 18.53 -0.85 19.44
N ALA A 196 17.21 -0.75 19.58
CA ALA A 196 16.33 -0.43 18.46
C ALA A 196 16.68 0.93 17.83
N ASP A 197 17.08 1.90 18.66
CA ASP A 197 17.44 3.24 18.22
C ASP A 197 18.75 3.26 17.42
N ASP A 198 19.79 2.56 17.90
CA ASP A 198 21.06 2.43 17.18
C ASP A 198 20.87 1.70 15.85
N PHE A 199 20.09 0.61 15.87
CA PHE A 199 19.76 -0.12 14.65
C PHE A 199 18.97 0.76 13.67
N GLY A 200 18.00 1.54 14.14
CA GLY A 200 17.23 2.46 13.29
C GLY A 200 18.11 3.48 12.58
N LEU A 201 19.08 4.06 13.29
CA LEU A 201 20.06 4.98 12.69
C LEU A 201 20.95 4.27 11.66
N ASN A 202 21.47 3.07 11.99
CA ASN A 202 22.34 2.31 11.09
C ASN A 202 21.58 1.86 9.83
N ALA A 203 20.35 1.37 9.97
CA ALA A 203 19.50 0.98 8.85
C ALA A 203 19.13 2.16 7.95
N ALA A 204 18.92 3.35 8.52
CA ALA A 204 18.71 4.58 7.74
C ALA A 204 19.98 4.98 6.98
N ARG A 205 21.16 4.89 7.59
CA ARG A 205 22.46 5.24 6.97
C ARG A 205 22.91 4.30 5.86
N GLU A 206 22.35 3.10 5.75
CA GLU A 206 22.54 2.29 4.54
C GLU A 206 22.00 3.00 3.29
N LEU A 207 21.03 3.92 3.42
CA LEU A 207 20.62 4.80 2.32
C LEU A 207 21.76 5.72 1.89
N GLU A 208 22.41 6.40 2.83
CA GLU A 208 23.53 7.31 2.56
C GLU A 208 24.68 6.56 1.88
N LYS A 209 25.05 5.41 2.42
CA LYS A 209 26.07 4.53 1.83
C LYS A 209 25.69 4.08 0.41
N GLN A 210 24.45 3.66 0.19
CA GLN A 210 23.98 3.22 -1.12
C GLN A 210 23.98 4.37 -2.15
N ILE A 211 23.66 5.58 -1.72
CA ILE A 211 23.76 6.80 -2.54
C ILE A 211 25.21 7.06 -2.94
N ASP A 212 26.13 7.01 -1.98
CA ASP A 212 27.55 7.23 -2.23
C ASP A 212 28.16 6.15 -3.15
N GLU A 213 27.75 4.89 -2.99
CA GLU A 213 28.18 3.77 -3.85
C GLU A 213 27.69 3.91 -5.30
N LEU A 214 26.45 4.36 -5.51
CA LEU A 214 25.88 4.56 -6.85
C LEU A 214 26.30 5.89 -7.48
N GLY A 215 26.75 6.85 -6.67
CA GLY A 215 26.92 8.25 -7.05
C GLY A 215 25.60 9.02 -7.05
N GLU A 216 25.54 10.13 -6.30
CA GLU A 216 24.34 10.97 -6.17
C GLU A 216 23.82 11.48 -7.53
N GLU A 217 24.69 11.69 -8.51
CA GLU A 217 24.32 12.08 -9.87
C GLU A 217 23.56 10.99 -10.63
N ASN A 218 23.53 9.76 -10.11
CA ASN A 218 22.83 8.62 -10.68
C ASN A 218 21.57 8.25 -9.90
N VAL A 219 21.40 8.71 -8.65
CA VAL A 219 20.23 8.42 -7.81
C VAL A 219 19.12 9.45 -8.04
N ALA A 220 17.94 8.96 -8.40
CA ALA A 220 16.77 9.76 -8.72
C ALA A 220 15.79 9.89 -7.57
N ALA A 221 15.57 8.80 -6.82
CA ALA A 221 14.59 8.77 -5.76
C ALA A 221 14.88 7.67 -4.71
N PHE A 222 14.32 7.84 -3.52
CA PHE A 222 14.07 6.79 -2.55
C PHE A 222 12.56 6.53 -2.46
N ILE A 223 12.16 5.26 -2.49
CA ILE A 223 10.75 4.85 -2.28
C ILE A 223 10.63 3.95 -1.07
N ALA A 224 9.64 4.23 -0.23
CA ALA A 224 9.36 3.40 0.93
C ALA A 224 7.91 3.54 1.42
N GLU A 225 7.36 2.43 1.91
CA GLU A 225 6.15 2.43 2.73
C GLU A 225 6.49 2.98 4.13
N PRO A 226 5.68 3.87 4.75
CA PRO A 226 5.87 4.32 6.13
C PRO A 226 6.03 3.16 7.13
N ILE A 227 5.24 2.10 6.93
CA ILE A 227 5.30 0.81 7.61
C ILE A 227 5.23 -0.25 6.50
N GLN A 228 6.18 -1.19 6.40
CA GLN A 228 6.09 -2.25 5.40
C GLN A 228 4.90 -3.15 5.71
N GLY A 229 3.84 -3.06 4.92
CA GLY A 229 2.64 -3.85 5.18
C GLY A 229 2.83 -5.28 4.73
N ALA A 230 3.10 -5.48 3.43
CA ALA A 230 3.25 -6.81 2.86
C ALA A 230 4.53 -7.53 3.32
N GLY A 231 5.54 -6.81 3.80
CA GLY A 231 6.74 -7.40 4.41
C GLY A 231 6.52 -7.94 5.83
N GLY A 232 5.38 -7.64 6.45
CA GLY A 232 5.07 -8.15 7.79
C GLY A 232 4.79 -7.08 8.85
N VAL A 233 4.13 -5.99 8.47
CA VAL A 233 3.85 -4.85 9.36
C VAL A 233 5.13 -4.44 10.10
N ILE A 234 6.20 -4.18 9.34
CA ILE A 234 7.50 -3.79 9.93
C ILE A 234 7.40 -2.33 10.33
N VAL A 235 7.29 -2.11 11.64
CA VAL A 235 7.31 -0.78 12.26
C VAL A 235 8.77 -0.37 12.43
N PRO A 236 9.26 0.65 11.68
CA PRO A 236 10.64 1.11 11.83
C PRO A 236 10.87 1.68 13.23
N PRO A 237 12.10 1.56 13.78
CA PRO A 237 12.47 2.27 15.00
C PRO A 237 12.27 3.78 14.86
N VAL A 238 12.00 4.45 15.97
CA VAL A 238 11.66 5.88 16.00
C VAL A 238 12.76 6.79 15.43
N THR A 239 14.01 6.33 15.45
CA THR A 239 15.17 7.04 14.90
C THR A 239 15.33 6.91 13.38
N TYR A 240 14.66 5.95 12.73
CA TYR A 240 14.87 5.63 11.31
C TYR A 240 14.41 6.78 10.39
N TRP A 241 13.14 7.18 10.49
CA TRP A 241 12.58 8.18 9.58
C TRP A 241 13.20 9.57 9.71
N PRO A 242 13.49 10.09 10.92
CA PRO A 242 14.23 11.34 11.06
C PRO A 242 15.60 11.31 10.36
N GLU A 243 16.33 10.20 10.46
CA GLU A 243 17.64 10.06 9.81
C GLU A 243 17.51 9.91 8.29
N VAL A 244 16.54 9.15 7.78
CA VAL A 244 16.23 9.10 6.34
C VAL A 244 15.89 10.49 5.81
N GLN A 245 15.04 11.25 6.51
CA GLN A 245 14.66 12.60 6.09
C GLN A 245 15.88 13.55 6.08
N ARG A 246 16.77 13.44 7.08
CA ARG A 246 18.03 14.21 7.10
C ARG A 246 18.88 13.90 5.85
N ILE A 247 19.10 12.62 5.55
CA ILE A 247 19.88 12.17 4.39
C ILE A 247 19.26 12.72 3.09
N LEU A 248 17.94 12.60 2.92
CA LEU A 248 17.25 13.09 1.73
C LEU A 248 17.23 14.62 1.63
N ASN A 249 17.23 15.35 2.74
CA ASN A 249 17.30 16.82 2.73
C ASN A 249 18.69 17.33 2.35
N GLU A 250 19.74 16.58 2.69
CA GLU A 250 21.13 16.92 2.36
C GLU A 250 21.52 16.56 0.91
N ARG A 251 20.68 15.78 0.21
CA ARG A 251 20.95 15.22 -1.11
C ARG A 251 19.86 15.65 -2.10
N ASP A 252 20.18 15.86 -3.38
CA ASP A 252 19.17 16.21 -4.39
C ASP A 252 18.45 14.94 -4.90
N ILE A 253 17.72 14.24 -4.00
CA ILE A 253 17.04 12.97 -4.25
C ILE A 253 15.55 13.11 -3.93
N LEU A 254 14.68 12.61 -4.79
CA LEU A 254 13.23 12.66 -4.56
C LEU A 254 12.78 11.62 -3.53
N PHE A 255 11.79 11.94 -2.71
CA PHE A 255 11.18 10.96 -1.80
C PHE A 255 9.77 10.55 -2.25
N VAL A 256 9.53 9.25 -2.34
CA VAL A 256 8.21 8.65 -2.59
C VAL A 256 7.73 7.94 -1.33
N SER A 257 6.65 8.44 -0.72
CA SER A 257 5.94 7.70 0.34
C SER A 257 4.89 6.80 -0.30
N ASP A 258 5.06 5.48 -0.17
CA ASP A 258 4.04 4.51 -0.60
C ASP A 258 2.96 4.36 0.47
N GLU A 259 1.89 5.14 0.32
CA GLU A 259 0.74 5.20 1.22
C GLU A 259 -0.38 4.23 0.81
N VAL A 260 -0.11 3.25 -0.07
CA VAL A 260 -1.15 2.33 -0.55
C VAL A 260 -1.81 1.60 0.62
N ILE A 261 -1.08 1.24 1.68
CA ILE A 261 -1.63 0.64 2.91
C ILE A 261 -1.85 1.67 4.01
N CYS A 262 -0.88 2.55 4.24
CA CYS A 262 -0.86 3.44 5.40
C CYS A 262 -1.81 4.64 5.24
N GLY A 263 -2.18 4.98 4.01
CA GLY A 263 -3.09 6.08 3.70
C GLY A 263 -4.53 5.85 4.17
N PHE A 264 -5.26 6.96 4.21
CA PHE A 264 -6.67 7.08 4.60
C PHE A 264 -6.96 6.56 6.02
N GLY A 265 -6.15 6.96 7.00
CA GLY A 265 -6.47 6.77 8.42
C GLY A 265 -5.88 5.53 9.08
N ARG A 266 -5.16 4.68 8.33
CA ARG A 266 -4.74 3.34 8.82
C ARG A 266 -3.88 3.41 10.08
N THR A 267 -2.99 4.40 10.16
CA THR A 267 -2.06 4.61 11.27
C THR A 267 -2.61 5.53 12.37
N GLY A 268 -3.80 6.11 12.19
CA GLY A 268 -4.32 7.19 13.02
C GLY A 268 -4.01 8.60 12.48
N SER A 269 -3.16 8.71 11.47
CA SER A 269 -3.04 9.90 10.63
C SER A 269 -3.72 9.64 9.28
N LEU A 270 -4.01 10.69 8.52
CA LEU A 270 -4.60 10.50 7.20
C LEU A 270 -3.60 9.81 6.27
N PHE A 271 -2.33 10.17 6.33
CA PHE A 271 -1.22 9.48 5.66
C PHE A 271 -0.13 9.08 6.66
N GLY A 272 0.56 7.97 6.41
CA GLY A 272 1.65 7.50 7.26
C GLY A 272 2.85 8.44 7.29
N CYS A 273 3.09 9.22 6.24
CA CYS A 273 4.09 10.28 6.23
C CYS A 273 3.83 11.34 7.32
N GLU A 274 2.56 11.62 7.66
CA GLU A 274 2.24 12.50 8.78
C GLU A 274 2.52 11.84 10.13
N THR A 275 2.29 10.53 10.25
CA THR A 275 2.61 9.76 11.47
C THR A 275 4.10 9.84 11.81
N TYR A 276 4.97 9.78 10.79
CA TYR A 276 6.43 9.87 10.96
C TYR A 276 7.04 11.22 10.64
N GLN A 277 6.20 12.23 10.34
CA GLN A 277 6.62 13.60 10.01
C GLN A 277 7.66 13.64 8.87
N THR A 278 7.46 12.83 7.85
CA THR A 278 8.30 12.84 6.65
C THR A 278 7.70 13.75 5.58
N GLU A 279 8.56 14.27 4.70
CA GLU A 279 8.20 15.25 3.68
C GLU A 279 8.41 14.68 2.26
N PRO A 280 7.51 13.80 1.78
CA PRO A 280 7.62 13.22 0.45
C PRO A 280 7.35 14.23 -0.68
N ASP A 281 7.99 14.00 -1.83
CA ASP A 281 7.71 14.70 -3.08
C ASP A 281 6.56 14.05 -3.87
N LEU A 282 6.32 12.75 -3.65
CA LEU A 282 5.27 11.95 -4.26
C LEU A 282 4.61 11.06 -3.20
N ILE A 283 3.28 10.94 -3.22
CA ILE A 283 2.54 9.95 -2.43
C ILE A 283 1.81 8.99 -3.36
N THR A 284 2.07 7.70 -3.24
CA THR A 284 1.31 6.64 -3.92
C THR A 284 0.10 6.26 -3.08
N PHE A 285 -1.09 6.20 -3.66
CA PHE A 285 -2.29 5.79 -2.93
C PHE A 285 -3.16 4.81 -3.74
N ALA A 286 -3.92 3.95 -3.03
CA ALA A 286 -4.98 3.09 -3.57
C ALA A 286 -5.82 2.53 -2.40
N LYS A 287 -6.29 1.28 -2.51
CA LYS A 287 -6.93 0.49 -1.44
C LYS A 287 -8.05 1.22 -0.69
N ALA A 288 -7.74 1.82 0.45
CA ALA A 288 -8.71 2.43 1.35
C ALA A 288 -9.41 3.66 0.78
N VAL A 289 -8.85 4.31 -0.26
CA VAL A 289 -9.44 5.47 -0.93
C VAL A 289 -10.88 5.24 -1.43
N THR A 290 -11.21 4.01 -1.82
CA THR A 290 -12.55 3.58 -2.25
C THR A 290 -13.16 2.55 -1.32
N ASN A 291 -12.56 2.33 -0.14
CA ASN A 291 -12.89 1.22 0.75
C ASN A 291 -12.80 -0.16 0.06
N GLY A 292 -11.99 -0.27 -1.01
CA GLY A 292 -11.91 -1.48 -1.85
C GLY A 292 -13.11 -1.74 -2.77
N PHE A 293 -14.12 -0.87 -2.81
CA PHE A 293 -15.38 -1.12 -3.52
C PHE A 293 -15.31 -0.85 -5.02
N GLN A 294 -14.33 -0.04 -5.45
CA GLN A 294 -13.99 0.20 -6.85
C GLN A 294 -12.47 0.27 -7.01
N PRO A 295 -11.89 -0.27 -8.10
CA PRO A 295 -10.46 -0.08 -8.40
C PRO A 295 -10.15 1.39 -8.62
N LEU A 296 -9.28 1.94 -7.78
CA LEU A 296 -8.74 3.28 -7.93
C LEU A 296 -7.40 3.36 -7.21
N GLY A 297 -6.44 4.00 -7.85
CA GLY A 297 -5.21 4.45 -7.25
C GLY A 297 -4.81 5.80 -7.79
N GLY A 298 -3.64 6.26 -7.40
CA GLY A 298 -3.06 7.43 -7.98
C GLY A 298 -1.79 7.90 -7.28
N VAL A 299 -1.32 9.03 -7.77
CA VAL A 299 -0.13 9.71 -7.28
C VAL A 299 -0.52 11.14 -6.92
N LEU A 300 -0.34 11.52 -5.66
CA LEU A 300 -0.30 12.92 -5.25
C LEU A 300 1.09 13.46 -5.60
N VAL A 301 1.13 14.59 -6.32
CA VAL A 301 2.36 15.18 -6.85
C VAL A 301 2.60 16.54 -6.19
N SER A 302 3.80 16.69 -5.61
CA SER A 302 4.23 17.93 -4.97
C SER A 302 4.35 19.09 -5.96
N ASP A 303 4.35 20.31 -5.43
CA ASP A 303 4.63 21.54 -6.18
C ASP A 303 5.99 21.49 -6.85
N LYS A 304 7.03 21.01 -6.15
CA LYS A 304 8.39 20.86 -6.68
C LYS A 304 8.40 20.13 -8.03
N ILE A 305 7.67 19.02 -8.13
CA ILE A 305 7.59 18.23 -9.37
C ILE A 305 6.59 18.83 -10.35
N THR A 306 5.43 19.28 -9.86
CA THR A 306 4.36 19.88 -10.67
C THR A 306 4.84 21.09 -11.45
N GLU A 307 5.59 22.00 -10.82
CA GLU A 307 6.10 23.22 -11.46
C GLU A 307 6.99 22.89 -12.65
N VAL A 308 7.90 21.93 -12.50
CA VAL A 308 8.82 21.52 -13.57
C VAL A 308 8.06 20.86 -14.72
N ILE A 309 7.15 19.94 -14.43
CA ILE A 309 6.40 19.20 -15.46
C ILE A 309 5.44 20.11 -16.20
N THR A 310 4.73 21.00 -15.52
CA THR A 310 3.73 21.87 -16.16
C THR A 310 4.35 23.02 -16.94
N LYS A 311 5.48 23.57 -16.48
CA LYS A 311 6.15 24.69 -17.15
C LYS A 311 6.97 24.25 -18.36
N ASP A 312 7.80 23.22 -18.18
CA ASP A 312 8.82 22.84 -19.16
C ASP A 312 8.58 21.44 -19.76
N GLY A 313 7.55 20.72 -19.31
CA GLY A 313 7.37 19.29 -19.61
C GLY A 313 6.67 18.95 -20.90
N GLY A 314 5.96 19.87 -21.55
CA GLY A 314 5.17 19.56 -22.75
C GLY A 314 4.23 18.37 -22.53
N GLU A 315 4.04 17.54 -23.55
CA GLU A 315 3.23 16.32 -23.43
C GLU A 315 3.94 15.26 -22.56
N PHE A 316 3.24 14.79 -21.52
CA PHE A 316 3.61 13.58 -20.79
C PHE A 316 2.81 12.40 -21.36
N GLY A 317 3.40 11.67 -22.31
CA GLY A 317 2.76 10.53 -22.98
C GLY A 317 2.56 9.32 -22.08
N HIS A 318 1.68 9.44 -21.08
CA HIS A 318 1.36 8.45 -20.06
C HIS A 318 -0.11 8.54 -19.67
N GLY A 319 -0.74 7.39 -19.48
CA GLY A 319 -2.13 7.29 -19.06
C GLY A 319 -2.66 5.88 -19.21
N PHE A 320 -3.75 5.60 -18.50
CA PHE A 320 -4.50 4.36 -18.61
C PHE A 320 -5.91 4.70 -19.08
N THR A 321 -6.54 3.85 -19.90
CA THR A 321 -7.91 4.07 -20.41
C THR A 321 -8.89 4.50 -19.30
N TYR A 322 -8.75 3.92 -18.11
CA TYR A 322 -9.62 4.16 -16.95
C TYR A 322 -9.07 5.18 -15.94
N SER A 323 -8.00 5.93 -16.26
CA SER A 323 -7.49 7.00 -15.41
C SER A 323 -8.58 8.04 -15.10
N GLY A 324 -8.98 8.14 -13.83
CA GLY A 324 -10.06 9.01 -13.37
C GLY A 324 -11.45 8.53 -13.78
N HIS A 325 -11.68 7.21 -13.74
CA HIS A 325 -12.96 6.59 -14.05
C HIS A 325 -14.09 7.17 -13.17
N PRO A 326 -15.17 7.72 -13.74
CA PRO A 326 -16.16 8.49 -12.98
C PRO A 326 -16.80 7.71 -11.84
N ILE A 327 -17.17 6.43 -12.07
CA ILE A 327 -17.74 5.57 -11.02
C ILE A 327 -16.77 5.32 -9.85
N ALA A 328 -15.49 5.07 -10.15
CA ALA A 328 -14.49 4.82 -9.11
C ALA A 328 -14.22 6.11 -8.32
N CYS A 329 -14.18 7.26 -8.99
CA CYS A 329 -14.04 8.55 -8.33
C CYS A 329 -15.26 8.90 -7.46
N ALA A 330 -16.49 8.59 -7.91
CA ALA A 330 -17.69 8.77 -7.10
C ALA A 330 -17.69 7.86 -5.85
N ALA A 331 -17.22 6.61 -5.97
CA ALA A 331 -17.05 5.72 -4.83
C ALA A 331 -16.03 6.25 -3.82
N ALA A 332 -14.93 6.84 -4.31
CA ALA A 332 -13.92 7.47 -3.46
C ALA A 332 -14.47 8.70 -2.73
N LEU A 333 -15.18 9.60 -3.41
CA LEU A 333 -15.82 10.76 -2.79
C LEU A 333 -16.75 10.33 -1.64
N ALA A 334 -17.63 9.37 -1.89
CA ALA A 334 -18.52 8.83 -0.85
C ALA A 334 -17.76 8.15 0.31
N THR A 335 -16.61 7.53 0.03
CA THR A 335 -15.73 6.95 1.05
C THR A 335 -15.14 8.05 1.94
N LEU A 336 -14.62 9.13 1.34
CA LEU A 336 -14.07 10.27 2.07
C LEU A 336 -15.15 10.97 2.91
N ASP A 337 -16.35 11.15 2.38
CA ASP A 337 -17.50 11.72 3.13
C ASP A 337 -17.84 10.88 4.37
N LEU A 338 -17.81 9.54 4.25
CA LEU A 338 -18.04 8.65 5.37
C LEU A 338 -16.91 8.72 6.40
N MET A 339 -15.65 8.77 5.96
CA MET A 339 -14.50 8.89 6.85
C MET A 339 -14.57 10.20 7.66
N GLU A 340 -14.86 11.31 7.00
CA GLU A 340 -14.98 12.62 7.65
C GLU A 340 -16.21 12.67 8.57
N GLY A 341 -17.38 12.28 8.08
CA GLY A 341 -18.63 12.33 8.85
C GLY A 341 -18.65 11.41 10.08
N GLN A 342 -17.77 10.41 10.14
CA GLN A 342 -17.63 9.49 11.29
C GLN A 342 -16.43 9.82 12.17
N ASN A 343 -15.69 10.90 11.90
CA ASN A 343 -14.40 11.20 12.55
C ASN A 343 -13.46 9.98 12.54
N PHE A 344 -13.43 9.25 11.42
CA PHE A 344 -12.81 7.93 11.31
C PHE A 344 -11.34 7.96 11.73
N VAL A 345 -10.57 8.90 11.18
CA VAL A 345 -9.13 9.04 11.47
C VAL A 345 -8.89 9.34 12.94
N THR A 346 -9.63 10.31 13.51
CA THR A 346 -9.57 10.66 14.93
C THR A 346 -9.90 9.46 15.83
N ARG A 347 -10.95 8.70 15.49
CA ARG A 347 -11.32 7.50 16.25
C ARG A 347 -10.23 6.44 16.20
N VAL A 348 -9.56 6.26 15.06
CA VAL A 348 -8.39 5.36 14.98
C VAL A 348 -7.26 5.86 15.86
N ALA A 349 -6.96 7.16 15.83
CA ALA A 349 -5.86 7.75 16.60
C ALA A 349 -6.08 7.71 18.12
N GLU A 350 -7.30 8.02 18.57
CA GLU A 350 -7.57 8.35 19.98
C GLU A 350 -8.34 7.26 20.75
N ASP A 351 -8.96 6.31 20.06
CA ASP A 351 -9.83 5.30 20.68
C ASP A 351 -9.43 3.87 20.26
N VAL A 352 -9.83 3.45 19.05
CA VAL A 352 -9.76 2.03 18.68
C VAL A 352 -8.33 1.58 18.34
N GLY A 353 -7.47 2.46 17.83
CA GLY A 353 -6.07 2.14 17.58
C GLY A 353 -5.30 1.90 18.88
N PRO A 354 -5.27 2.85 19.84
CA PRO A 354 -4.67 2.63 21.16
C PRO A 354 -5.20 1.39 21.88
N TYR A 355 -6.52 1.16 21.83
CA TYR A 355 -7.13 -0.04 22.40
C TYR A 355 -6.61 -1.33 21.73
N LEU A 356 -6.59 -1.37 20.39
CA LEU A 356 -6.07 -2.51 19.65
C LEU A 356 -4.59 -2.75 20.00
N GLN A 357 -3.74 -1.72 19.97
CA GLN A 357 -2.32 -1.89 20.27
C GLN A 357 -2.07 -2.39 21.69
N SER A 358 -2.83 -1.88 22.67
CA SER A 358 -2.77 -2.38 24.05
C SER A 358 -3.13 -3.88 24.12
N LYS A 359 -4.20 -4.30 23.44
CA LYS A 359 -4.61 -5.71 23.42
C LYS A 359 -3.69 -6.60 22.61
N TRP A 360 -3.09 -6.06 21.56
CA TRP A 360 -2.14 -6.76 20.73
C TRP A 360 -0.88 -7.07 21.55
N LYS A 361 -0.39 -6.10 22.33
CA LYS A 361 0.81 -6.26 23.17
C LYS A 361 0.68 -7.38 24.21
N GLU A 362 -0.51 -7.64 24.73
CA GLU A 362 -0.79 -8.77 25.65
C GLU A 362 -0.43 -10.14 25.03
N LEU A 363 -0.35 -10.26 23.70
CA LEU A 363 0.05 -11.51 23.02
C LEU A 363 1.54 -11.84 23.16
N GLU A 364 2.38 -10.87 23.53
CA GLU A 364 3.82 -11.05 23.63
C GLU A 364 4.22 -12.05 24.72
N ASP A 365 3.38 -12.24 25.73
CA ASP A 365 3.59 -13.22 26.81
C ASP A 365 3.49 -14.68 26.31
N HIS A 366 2.85 -14.91 25.16
CA HIS A 366 2.62 -16.26 24.66
C HIS A 366 3.95 -16.92 24.22
N PRO A 367 4.24 -18.20 24.57
CA PRO A 367 5.56 -18.82 24.37
C PRO A 367 6.10 -18.83 22.94
N ILE A 368 5.22 -18.94 21.94
CA ILE A 368 5.61 -18.96 20.52
C ILE A 368 5.62 -17.57 19.86
N VAL A 369 5.22 -16.52 20.58
CA VAL A 369 5.22 -15.13 20.07
C VAL A 369 6.51 -14.46 20.48
N GLY A 370 7.40 -14.25 19.50
CA GLY A 370 8.70 -13.66 19.73
C GLY A 370 8.65 -12.14 19.83
N HIS A 371 7.84 -11.52 18.97
CA HIS A 371 7.69 -10.07 18.94
C HIS A 371 6.28 -9.68 18.52
N VAL A 372 5.77 -8.63 19.15
CA VAL A 372 4.51 -7.99 18.80
C VAL A 372 4.79 -6.55 18.39
N ARG A 373 4.23 -6.15 17.24
CA ARG A 373 4.39 -4.81 16.68
C ARG A 373 3.12 -4.32 16.01
N GLY A 374 2.94 -3.00 15.95
CA GLY A 374 1.81 -2.38 15.30
C GLY A 374 1.72 -0.87 15.57
N ILE A 375 0.92 -0.18 14.76
CA ILE A 375 0.56 1.23 14.88
C ILE A 375 -0.87 1.40 14.36
N GLY A 376 -1.69 2.19 15.05
CA GLY A 376 -3.08 2.45 14.64
C GLY A 376 -3.88 1.14 14.52
N MET A 377 -4.41 0.86 13.33
CA MET A 377 -5.14 -0.38 13.01
C MET A 377 -4.29 -1.42 12.29
N LEU A 378 -2.96 -1.33 12.38
CA LEU A 378 -2.02 -2.36 11.92
C LEU A 378 -1.46 -3.11 13.12
N GLY A 379 -1.40 -4.44 13.03
CA GLY A 379 -0.77 -5.28 14.03
C GLY A 379 -0.22 -6.55 13.40
N SER A 380 0.93 -7.00 13.88
CA SER A 380 1.46 -8.32 13.56
C SER A 380 2.10 -8.98 14.77
N ILE A 381 2.16 -10.31 14.69
CA ILE A 381 2.90 -11.15 15.61
C ILE A 381 3.93 -11.94 14.81
N GLU A 382 5.12 -12.08 15.37
CA GLU A 382 6.19 -12.86 14.77
C GLU A 382 6.38 -14.15 15.57
N LEU A 383 6.25 -15.28 14.88
CA LEU A 383 6.32 -16.58 15.53
C LEU A 383 7.76 -17.10 15.58
N VAL A 384 8.18 -17.53 16.76
CA VAL A 384 9.53 -18.09 16.98
C VAL A 384 9.46 -19.48 17.59
N ARG A 385 10.50 -20.27 17.35
CA ARG A 385 10.74 -21.54 18.04
C ARG A 385 11.32 -21.33 19.43
N ASP A 386 12.18 -20.34 19.57
CA ASP A 386 12.80 -19.95 20.83
C ASP A 386 12.94 -18.41 20.88
N LYS A 387 12.41 -17.80 21.93
CA LYS A 387 12.45 -16.33 22.14
C LYS A 387 13.86 -15.81 22.39
N ASN A 388 14.73 -16.61 23.01
CA ASN A 388 16.08 -16.18 23.36
C ASN A 388 16.97 -16.08 22.13
N THR A 389 16.86 -17.05 21.22
CA THR A 389 17.63 -17.08 19.98
C THR A 389 16.98 -16.30 18.85
N ARG A 390 15.69 -15.95 19.00
CA ARG A 390 14.82 -15.39 17.96
C ARG A 390 14.75 -16.28 16.71
N GLU A 391 15.01 -17.59 16.84
CA GLU A 391 14.92 -18.52 15.72
C GLU A 391 13.47 -18.57 15.21
N GLY A 392 13.25 -18.09 13.99
CA GLY A 392 11.94 -18.03 13.36
C GLY A 392 11.27 -19.40 13.23
N SER A 393 9.95 -19.43 13.38
CA SER A 393 9.17 -20.64 13.19
C SER A 393 8.87 -20.88 11.70
N ASN A 394 9.25 -22.05 11.16
CA ASN A 394 8.81 -22.47 9.84
C ASN A 394 7.33 -22.96 9.81
N LEU A 395 6.60 -22.90 10.94
CA LEU A 395 5.25 -23.47 11.05
C LEU A 395 4.21 -22.69 10.25
N ILE A 396 4.42 -21.39 10.04
CA ILE A 396 3.57 -20.50 9.26
C ILE A 396 4.52 -19.51 8.59
N LYS A 397 4.51 -19.37 7.25
CA LYS A 397 5.29 -18.34 6.55
C LYS A 397 4.38 -17.36 5.84
N ASN A 398 4.50 -16.07 6.18
CA ASN A 398 4.18 -14.93 5.31
C ASN A 398 2.85 -14.98 4.55
N GLN A 399 1.76 -15.39 5.20
CA GLN A 399 0.43 -15.40 4.59
C GLN A 399 -0.59 -14.78 5.52
N ALA A 400 -1.67 -14.22 4.94
CA ALA A 400 -2.91 -14.07 5.69
C ALA A 400 -3.41 -15.50 5.96
N VAL A 401 -3.28 -15.94 7.20
CA VAL A 401 -3.69 -17.27 7.62
C VAL A 401 -5.12 -17.20 8.12
N TYR A 402 -5.94 -18.10 7.59
CA TYR A 402 -7.22 -18.41 8.21
C TYR A 402 -6.94 -19.29 9.43
N VAL A 403 -6.91 -18.70 10.63
CA VAL A 403 -6.81 -19.46 11.89
C VAL A 403 -8.22 -19.66 12.42
N GLY A 404 -8.79 -20.84 12.18
CA GLY A 404 -10.20 -21.13 12.50
C GLY A 404 -11.14 -20.21 11.73
N ASN A 405 -11.83 -19.31 12.44
CA ASN A 405 -12.81 -18.36 11.88
C ASN A 405 -12.25 -16.94 11.71
N PHE A 406 -10.93 -16.75 11.80
CA PHE A 406 -10.26 -15.45 11.69
C PHE A 406 -9.38 -15.40 10.44
N ALA A 407 -9.49 -14.34 9.65
CA ALA A 407 -8.47 -14.00 8.65
C ALA A 407 -7.48 -13.03 9.30
N LEU A 408 -6.27 -13.50 9.62
CA LEU A 408 -5.23 -12.73 10.33
C LEU A 408 -3.93 -12.79 9.55
N ARG A 409 -3.10 -11.75 9.67
CA ARG A 409 -1.70 -11.86 9.26
C ARG A 409 -0.86 -12.41 10.40
N ILE A 410 -0.20 -13.52 10.15
CA ILE A 410 0.81 -14.13 11.01
C ILE A 410 2.09 -14.25 10.19
N ILE A 411 3.22 -13.85 10.78
CA ILE A 411 4.52 -13.80 10.10
C ILE A 411 5.41 -14.89 10.65
#